data_AF-A0A3D2V5Z2-F1
#
_entry.id   AF-A0A3D2V5Z2-F1
#
_cell.length_a   1.000
_cell.length_b   1.000
_cell.length_c   1.000
_cell.angle_alpha   90.00
_cell.angle_beta   90.00
_cell.angle_gamma   90.00
#
_symmetry.space_group_name_H-M   'P 1'
#
loop_
_entity.id
_entity.type
_entity.pdbx_description
1 polymer ?
#
loop_
_entity_poly.entity_id
_entity_poly.type
_entity_poly.pdbx_seq_one_letter_code
_entity_poly.pdbx_strand_id
1 'polypeptide(L)' 'MEEQAGREDATDEHREKAQQKLAVCFLQMDNLSQSLQELIDDIYTGKMAHRTYRQFKMYNDPTMNPYLYKAQQRLAG' A
#
# COMPACT_ATOMS: atom_id res chain seq x y z
N MET A 1 20.84 -0.37 1.04
CA MET A 1 21.66 0.85 0.90
C MET A 1 22.84 0.84 1.85
N GLU A 2 22.68 0.39 3.10
CA GLU A 2 23.79 0.17 4.05
C GLU A 2 24.93 -0.67 3.45
N GLU A 3 24.60 -1.80 2.84
CA GLU A 3 25.58 -2.67 2.16
C GLU A 3 26.37 -1.94 1.07
N GLN A 4 25.72 -1.06 0.29
CA GLN A 4 26.39 -0.31 -0.78
C GLN A 4 27.23 0.86 -0.23
N ALA A 5 26.83 1.43 0.91
CA ALA A 5 27.57 2.48 1.59
C ALA A 5 28.85 1.96 2.27
N GLY A 6 28.85 0.70 2.72
CA GLY A 6 29.99 0.02 3.34
C GLY A 6 30.85 -0.82 2.40
N ARG A 7 30.58 -0.79 1.09
CA ARG A 7 31.24 -1.65 0.11
C ARG A 7 32.70 -1.21 -0.14
N GLU A 8 33.65 -2.04 0.28
CA GLU A 8 35.09 -1.72 0.23
C GLU A 8 35.65 -1.71 -1.20
N ASP A 9 35.14 -2.55 -2.10
CA ASP A 9 35.57 -2.65 -3.50
C ASP A 9 34.94 -1.59 -4.42
N ALA A 10 34.12 -0.67 -3.87
CA ALA A 10 33.54 0.44 -4.60
C ALA A 10 34.45 1.70 -4.58
N THR A 11 34.19 2.64 -5.49
CA THR A 11 34.85 3.95 -5.46
C THR A 11 34.34 4.81 -4.30
N ASP A 12 35.15 5.78 -3.87
CA ASP A 12 34.73 6.73 -2.82
C ASP A 12 33.46 7.50 -3.22
N GLU A 13 33.36 7.94 -4.47
CA GLU A 13 32.17 8.62 -4.99
C GLU A 13 30.91 7.74 -4.92
N HIS A 14 31.03 6.44 -5.18
CA HIS A 14 29.91 5.50 -5.06
C HIS A 14 29.47 5.34 -3.61
N ARG A 15 30.43 5.15 -2.69
CA ARG A 15 30.13 5.06 -1.25
C ARG A 15 29.48 6.33 -0.73
N GLU A 16 29.98 7.50 -1.10
CA GLU A 16 29.40 8.78 -0.70
C GLU A 16 27.95 8.94 -1.21
N LYS A 17 27.70 8.66 -2.49
CA LYS A 17 26.33 8.66 -3.04
C LYS A 17 25.42 7.66 -2.34
N ALA A 18 25.92 6.48 -1.98
CA ALA A 18 25.16 5.48 -1.25
C ALA A 18 24.85 5.93 0.19
N GLN A 19 25.80 6.57 0.88
CA GLN A 19 25.61 7.16 2.21
C GLN A 19 24.56 8.28 2.20
N GLN A 20 24.62 9.19 1.22
CA GLN A 20 23.62 10.27 1.08
C GLN A 20 22.22 9.71 0.92
N LYS A 21 22.05 8.72 0.03
CA LYS A 21 20.75 8.06 -0.16
C LYS A 21 20.30 7.28 1.07
N LEU A 22 21.23 6.64 1.79
CA LEU A 22 20.93 5.94 3.04
C LEU A 22 20.39 6.92 4.10
N ALA A 23 20.99 8.10 4.24
CA ALA A 23 20.50 9.15 5.13
C ALA A 23 19.06 9.58 4.76
N VAL A 24 18.76 9.71 3.47
CA VAL A 24 17.40 9.97 2.99
C VAL A 24 16.44 8.84 3.36
N CYS A 25 16.84 7.57 3.21
CA CYS A 25 16.00 6.43 3.61
C CYS A 25 15.67 6.45 5.12
N PHE A 26 16.63 6.79 5.99
CA PHE A 26 16.37 6.91 7.42
C PHE A 26 15.42 8.06 7.73
N LEU A 27 15.58 9.22 7.10
CA LEU A 27 14.65 10.33 7.24
C LEU A 27 13.24 9.95 6.75
N GLN A 28 13.13 9.24 5.63
CA GLN A 28 11.84 8.76 5.13
C GLN A 28 11.19 7.77 6.09
N MET A 29 11.96 6.86 6.68
CA MET A 29 11.46 5.92 7.68
C MET A 29 10.91 6.67 8.90
N ASP A 30 11.64 7.65 9.43
CA ASP A 30 11.21 8.48 10.56
C ASP A 30 9.90 9.21 10.25
N ASN A 31 9.82 9.88 9.09
CA ASN A 31 8.61 10.57 8.64
C ASN A 31 7.41 9.62 8.51
N LEU A 32 7.61 8.41 7.97
CA LEU A 32 6.54 7.41 7.82
C LEU A 32 6.08 6.88 9.18
N SER A 33 7.02 6.63 10.10
CA SER A 33 6.73 6.21 11.47
C SER A 33 5.95 7.29 12.22
N GLN A 34 6.34 8.56 12.09
CA GLN A 34 5.61 9.68 12.68
C GLN A 34 4.20 9.80 12.10
N SER A 35 4.06 9.76 10.77
CA SER A 35 2.76 9.84 10.10
C SER A 35 1.82 8.71 10.54
N LEU A 36 2.37 7.50 10.73
CA LEU A 36 1.61 6.36 11.24
C LEU A 36 1.16 6.58 12.69
N GLN A 37 2.03 7.09 13.56
CA GLN A 37 1.70 7.39 14.94
C GLN A 37 0.58 8.44 15.02
N GLU A 38 0.70 9.54 14.26
CA GLU A 38 -0.33 10.58 14.19
C GLU A 38 -1.68 10.03 13.72
N LEU A 39 -1.69 9.16 12.69
CA LEU A 39 -2.91 8.51 12.23
C LEU A 39 -3.55 7.62 13.30
N ILE A 40 -2.73 6.85 14.03
CA ILE A 40 -3.20 5.98 15.11
C ILE A 40 -3.79 6.83 16.26
N ASP A 41 -3.12 7.92 16.64
CA ASP A 41 -3.59 8.83 17.68
C ASP A 41 -4.89 9.54 17.27
N ASP A 42 -5.02 9.97 16.02
CA ASP A 42 -6.25 10.52 15.46
C ASP A 42 -7.41 9.51 15.50
N ILE A 43 -7.12 8.22 15.31
CA ILE A 43 -8.11 7.14 15.46
C ILE A 43 -8.51 6.94 16.93
N TYR A 44 -7.54 6.89 17.85
CA TYR A 44 -7.83 6.70 19.29
C TYR A 44 -8.58 7.87 19.92
N THR A 45 -8.30 9.10 19.48
CA THR A 45 -8.97 10.31 19.95
C THR A 45 -10.34 10.55 19.29
N GLY A 46 -10.72 9.74 18.31
CA GLY A 46 -11.98 9.87 17.58
C GLY A 46 -11.98 11.03 16.56
N LYS A 47 -10.84 11.68 16.31
CA LYS A 47 -10.68 12.71 15.28
C LYS A 47 -10.77 12.12 13.86
N MET A 48 -10.33 10.88 13.68
CA MET A 48 -10.49 10.09 12.46
C MET A 48 -11.17 8.75 12.77
N ALA A 49 -12.12 8.34 11.92
CA ALA A 49 -12.74 7.02 12.03
C ALA A 49 -12.23 6.10 10.91
N HIS A 50 -11.61 4.97 11.28
CA HIS A 50 -11.27 3.93 10.32
C HIS A 50 -12.55 3.33 9.71
N ARG A 51 -12.60 3.21 8.39
CA ARG A 51 -13.73 2.60 7.67
C ARG A 51 -13.27 1.36 6.91
N THR A 52 -13.88 0.22 7.25
CA THR A 52 -13.67 -1.02 6.51
C THR A 52 -14.68 -1.12 5.39
N TYR A 53 -14.19 -1.14 4.15
CA TYR A 53 -15.01 -1.43 2.97
C TYR A 53 -14.78 -2.87 2.53
N ARG A 54 -15.84 -3.55 2.09
CA ARG A 54 -15.74 -4.91 1.55
C ARG A 54 -16.09 -4.89 0.08
N GLN A 55 -15.33 -5.65 -0.71
CA GLN A 55 -15.64 -5.81 -2.12
C GLN A 55 -16.97 -6.56 -2.27
N PHE A 56 -17.89 -5.99 -3.05
CA PHE A 56 -19.11 -6.68 -3.47
C PHE A 56 -18.79 -7.70 -4.56
N LYS A 57 -19.09 -8.97 -4.31
CA LYS A 57 -18.94 -10.05 -5.29
C LYS A 57 -20.24 -10.23 -6.07
N MET A 58 -20.56 -9.25 -6.93
CA MET A 58 -21.81 -9.22 -7.70
C MET A 58 -21.98 -10.44 -8.62
N TYR A 59 -20.88 -11.06 -9.05
CA TYR A 59 -20.89 -12.25 -9.90
C TYR A 59 -21.45 -13.50 -9.22
N ASN A 60 -21.50 -13.54 -7.89
CA ASN A 60 -22.09 -14.66 -7.14
C ASN A 60 -23.61 -14.60 -7.07
N ASP A 61 -24.21 -13.44 -7.37
CA ASP A 61 -25.65 -13.27 -7.41
C ASP A 61 -26.13 -13.46 -8.87
N PRO A 62 -26.94 -14.49 -9.17
CA PRO A 62 -27.45 -14.74 -10.52
C PRO A 62 -28.29 -13.59 -11.10
N THR A 63 -28.90 -12.75 -10.25
CA THR A 63 -29.71 -11.59 -10.68
C THR A 63 -28.84 -10.39 -11.07
N MET A 64 -27.61 -10.33 -10.53
CA MET A 64 -26.65 -9.25 -10.80
C MET A 64 -25.58 -9.68 -11.81
N ASN A 65 -25.37 -10.98 -12.02
CA ASN A 65 -24.39 -11.50 -12.96
C ASN A 65 -24.93 -11.48 -14.42
N PRO A 66 -24.38 -10.64 -15.31
CA PRO A 66 -24.84 -10.52 -16.69
C PRO A 66 -24.77 -11.79 -17.51
N TYR A 67 -23.88 -12.72 -17.16
CA TYR A 67 -23.79 -13.99 -17.84
C TYR A 67 -24.96 -14.90 -17.49
N LEU A 68 -25.36 -14.92 -16.21
CA LEU A 68 -26.38 -15.82 -15.70
C LEU A 68 -27.79 -15.39 -16.10
N TYR A 69 -28.17 -14.11 -15.91
CA TYR A 69 -29.52 -13.67 -16.30
C TYR A 69 -29.71 -13.62 -17.82
N LYS A 70 -28.66 -13.32 -18.62
CA LYS A 70 -28.75 -13.39 -20.08
C LYS A 70 -28.90 -14.83 -20.58
N ALA A 71 -28.29 -15.81 -19.89
CA ALA A 71 -28.49 -17.21 -20.21
C ALA A 71 -29.93 -17.66 -19.89
N GLN A 72 -30.50 -17.26 -18.75
CA GLN A 72 -31.90 -17.54 -18.42
C GLN A 72 -32.89 -16.93 -19.41
N GLN A 73 -32.67 -15.69 -19.87
CA GLN A 73 -33.53 -15.03 -20.87
C GLN A 73 -33.54 -15.77 -22.21
N ARG A 74 -32.40 -16.33 -22.64
CA ARG A 74 -32.31 -17.12 -23.89
C ARG A 74 -32.98 -18.48 -23.80
N LEU A 75 -33.04 -19.07 -22.60
CA LEU A 75 -33.71 -20.36 -22.37
C LEU A 75 -35.24 -20.21 -22.24
N ALA A 76 -35.71 -19.00 -21.96
CA ALA A 76 -37.13 -18.70 -21.72
C ALA A 76 -37.90 -18.19 -22.95
N GLY A 77 -37.24 -18.06 -24.11
CA GLY A 77 -37.85 -17.65 -25.39
C GLY A 77 -37.63 -18.70 -26.47
#